data_AF-A0A1B7XX94-F1
#
_entry.id   AF-A0A1B7XX94-F1
#
_cell.length_a   1.000
_cell.length_b   1.000
_cell.length_c   1.000
_cell.angle_alpha   90.00
_cell.angle_beta   90.00
_cell.angle_gamma   90.00
#
_symmetry.space_group_name_H-M   'P 1'
#
loop_
_entity.id
_entity.type
_entity.pdbx_description
1 polymer ?
#
loop_
_entity_poly.entity_id
_entity_poly.type
_entity_poly.pdbx_seq_one_letter_code
_entity_poly.pdbx_strand_id
1 'polypeptide(L)'
;MLTSVVAAVLSTAAAASACVPPTEPLSNNIPEGFGIQIQNVSVPVIHNRYINLWSAGGGDQHLYLSPAGDSAFNLTLVNGVISRGIIHAVINGEYTADDNTTKMFMTQRGDPKAFFQPVYGCNPDTDAVQIELDFVSRASLPGGFICFRSASGERHEARYSPPGNTVFRADRPCFEVTLAVVPVPTA
;
A
#
# COMPACT_ATOMS: atom_id res chain seq x y z
N MET A 1 -59.96 0.03 -18.31
CA MET A 1 -58.75 -0.78 -18.03
C MET A 1 -57.72 0.16 -17.45
N LEU A 2 -57.46 0.08 -16.14
CA LEU A 2 -56.47 0.92 -15.46
C LEU A 2 -55.12 0.20 -15.52
N THR A 3 -54.15 0.79 -16.20
CA THR A 3 -52.77 0.32 -16.22
C THR A 3 -52.01 1.01 -15.09
N SER A 4 -51.72 0.29 -14.00
CA SER A 4 -50.83 0.75 -12.94
C SER A 4 -49.37 0.67 -13.39
N VAL A 5 -48.69 1.82 -13.40
CA VAL A 5 -47.23 1.90 -13.53
C VAL A 5 -46.67 1.98 -12.12
N VAL A 6 -46.01 0.91 -11.66
CA VAL A 6 -45.24 0.93 -10.40
C VAL A 6 -43.83 1.43 -10.73
N ALA A 7 -43.51 2.65 -10.28
CA ALA A 7 -42.16 3.18 -10.32
C ALA A 7 -41.37 2.66 -9.11
N ALA A 8 -40.35 1.83 -9.37
CA ALA A 8 -39.40 1.40 -8.35
C ALA A 8 -38.41 2.55 -8.07
N VAL A 9 -38.49 3.14 -6.88
CA VAL A 9 -37.50 4.10 -6.38
C VAL A 9 -36.31 3.31 -5.87
N LEU A 10 -35.16 3.38 -6.56
CA LEU A 10 -33.89 2.91 -6.02
C LEU A 10 -33.39 3.93 -5.00
N SER A 11 -33.57 3.62 -3.72
CA SER A 11 -32.90 4.34 -2.63
C SER A 11 -31.42 3.95 -2.63
N THR A 12 -30.55 4.82 -3.16
CA THR A 12 -29.11 4.71 -2.93
C THR A 12 -28.84 5.06 -1.46
N ALA A 13 -28.67 4.04 -0.62
CA ALA A 13 -28.16 4.24 0.73
C ALA A 13 -26.70 4.68 0.61
N ALA A 14 -26.44 5.98 0.80
CA ALA A 14 -25.10 6.45 1.08
C ALA A 14 -24.72 5.89 2.45
N ALA A 15 -23.88 4.86 2.48
CA ALA A 15 -23.22 4.43 3.71
C ALA A 15 -22.32 5.60 4.14
N ALA A 16 -22.80 6.41 5.08
CA ALA A 16 -21.92 7.31 5.80
C ALA A 16 -20.95 6.41 6.59
N SER A 17 -19.65 6.48 6.31
CA SER A 17 -18.66 5.79 7.14
C SER A 17 -18.81 6.33 8.56
N ALA A 18 -19.02 5.42 9.52
CA ALA A 18 -19.15 5.78 10.93
C ALA A 18 -17.81 6.19 11.55
N CYS A 19 -16.71 5.95 10.85
CA CYS A 19 -15.37 6.30 11.27
C CYS A 19 -15.11 7.80 11.11
N VAL A 20 -14.68 8.44 12.20
CA VAL A 20 -14.16 9.81 12.19
C VAL A 20 -12.69 9.76 12.59
N PRO A 21 -11.75 9.80 11.63
CA PRO A 21 -10.32 9.84 11.93
C PRO A 21 -9.97 11.04 12.80
N PRO A 22 -9.12 10.89 13.82
CA PRO A 22 -8.51 12.02 14.50
C PRO A 22 -7.74 12.90 13.51
N THR A 23 -7.69 14.21 13.78
CA THR A 23 -6.94 15.18 12.97
C THR A 23 -5.54 15.49 13.51
N GLU A 24 -5.20 14.92 14.66
CA GLU A 24 -3.90 15.16 15.29
C GLU A 24 -2.76 14.59 14.43
N PRO A 25 -1.68 15.35 14.22
CA PRO A 25 -0.56 14.88 13.42
C PRO A 25 0.12 13.69 14.09
N LEU A 26 0.42 12.67 13.30
CA LEU A 26 1.20 11.52 13.75
C LEU A 26 2.70 11.77 13.56
N SER A 27 3.50 11.17 14.45
CA SER A 27 4.95 11.16 14.34
C SER A 27 5.39 10.45 13.06
N ASN A 28 6.45 10.96 12.42
CA ASN A 28 7.11 10.29 11.30
C ASN A 28 8.02 9.13 11.75
N ASN A 29 7.87 8.71 13.00
CA ASN A 29 8.55 7.56 13.57
C ASN A 29 7.53 6.63 14.24
N ILE A 30 7.66 5.35 13.94
CA ILE A 30 6.96 4.23 14.58
C ILE A 30 8.06 3.25 14.99
N PRO A 31 8.57 3.34 16.23
CA PRO A 31 9.71 2.54 16.68
C PRO A 31 9.34 1.10 17.01
N GLU A 32 8.07 0.82 17.30
CA GLU A 32 7.56 -0.53 17.49
C GLU A 32 7.53 -1.30 16.17
N GLY A 33 7.75 -2.61 16.24
CA GLY A 33 7.59 -3.49 15.09
C GLY A 33 6.14 -3.47 14.58
N PHE A 34 5.96 -3.39 13.28
CA PHE A 34 4.67 -3.52 12.63
C PHE A 34 4.76 -4.33 11.33
N GLY A 35 3.61 -4.81 10.89
CA GLY A 35 3.38 -5.28 9.53
C GLY A 35 2.50 -4.29 8.76
N ILE A 36 2.43 -4.46 7.45
CA ILE A 36 1.58 -3.63 6.59
C ILE A 36 0.56 -4.54 5.91
N GLN A 37 -0.72 -4.23 6.10
CA GLN A 37 -1.82 -4.82 5.35
C GLN A 37 -2.24 -3.85 4.25
N ILE A 38 -2.44 -4.37 3.05
CA ILE A 38 -2.90 -3.56 1.91
C ILE A 38 -4.40 -3.64 1.78
N GLN A 39 -5.01 -2.49 1.54
CA GLN A 39 -6.45 -2.38 1.41
C GLN A 39 -6.82 -1.78 0.05
N ASN A 40 -7.68 -2.49 -0.67
CA ASN A 40 -8.33 -2.05 -1.89
C ASN A 40 -9.55 -2.95 -2.11
N VAL A 41 -10.71 -2.55 -1.57
CA VAL A 41 -11.96 -3.34 -1.63
C VAL A 41 -12.40 -3.65 -3.06
N SER A 42 -12.03 -2.81 -4.04
CA SER A 42 -12.34 -2.98 -5.46
C SER A 42 -11.48 -4.05 -6.13
N VAL A 43 -10.42 -4.54 -5.47
CA VAL A 43 -9.50 -5.56 -6.00
C VAL A 43 -9.33 -6.70 -4.99
N PRO A 44 -10.30 -7.64 -4.91
CA PRO A 44 -10.32 -8.68 -3.89
C PRO A 44 -9.09 -9.59 -3.85
N VAL A 45 -8.40 -9.77 -4.99
CA VAL A 45 -7.21 -10.63 -5.10
C VAL A 45 -5.99 -10.09 -4.34
N ILE A 46 -5.96 -8.78 -4.04
CA ILE A 46 -4.90 -8.16 -3.24
C ILE A 46 -5.36 -7.65 -1.87
N HIS A 47 -6.65 -7.41 -1.72
CA HIS A 47 -7.23 -6.83 -0.51
C HIS A 47 -6.95 -7.70 0.73
N ASN A 48 -6.58 -7.04 1.83
CA ASN A 48 -6.29 -7.62 3.14
C ASN A 48 -5.12 -8.61 3.18
N ARG A 49 -4.31 -8.66 2.11
CA ARG A 49 -3.02 -9.35 2.14
C ARG A 49 -2.03 -8.52 2.94
N TYR A 50 -1.00 -9.18 3.47
CA TYR A 50 0.15 -8.52 4.09
C TYR A 50 1.30 -8.35 3.11
N ILE A 51 2.08 -7.28 3.29
CA ILE A 51 3.40 -7.13 2.67
C ILE A 51 4.38 -8.08 3.35
N ASN A 52 4.97 -8.94 2.55
CA ASN A 52 6.05 -9.86 2.88
C ASN A 52 7.35 -9.41 2.21
N LEU A 53 8.47 -9.91 2.74
CA LEU A 53 9.81 -9.63 2.23
C LEU A 53 10.44 -10.88 1.64
N TRP A 54 10.91 -10.77 0.39
CA TRP A 54 11.56 -11.87 -0.33
C TRP A 54 13.02 -11.52 -0.61
N SER A 55 13.95 -12.37 -0.17
CA SER A 55 15.38 -12.21 -0.44
C SER A 55 15.72 -12.18 -1.93
N ALA A 56 16.33 -11.09 -2.39
CA ALA A 56 16.67 -10.86 -3.80
C ALA A 56 18.17 -10.97 -4.10
N GLY A 57 18.96 -11.47 -3.14
CA GLY A 57 20.42 -11.46 -3.21
C GLY A 57 21.03 -10.11 -2.81
N GLY A 58 22.34 -10.08 -2.52
CA GLY A 58 23.04 -8.84 -2.17
C GLY A 58 22.56 -8.13 -0.89
N GLY A 59 21.76 -8.80 -0.06
CA GLY A 59 21.12 -8.21 1.12
C GLY A 59 19.79 -7.49 0.83
N ASP A 60 19.37 -7.42 -0.43
CA ASP A 60 18.13 -6.77 -0.84
C ASP A 60 16.91 -7.63 -0.53
N GLN A 61 15.78 -6.96 -0.28
CA GLN A 61 14.49 -7.59 -0.03
C GLN A 61 13.43 -6.97 -0.91
N HIS A 62 12.77 -7.78 -1.74
CA HIS A 62 11.63 -7.35 -2.52
C HIS A 62 10.37 -7.38 -1.67
N LEU A 63 9.51 -6.38 -1.84
CA LEU A 63 8.19 -6.34 -1.21
C LEU A 63 7.20 -7.06 -2.11
N TYR A 64 6.63 -8.14 -1.61
CA TYR A 64 5.57 -8.90 -2.27
C TYR A 64 4.36 -9.04 -1.36
N LEU A 65 3.22 -9.40 -1.95
CA LEU A 65 2.06 -9.77 -1.15
C LEU A 65 2.11 -11.23 -0.72
N SER A 66 1.91 -11.48 0.59
CA SER A 66 1.67 -12.80 1.17
C SER A 66 0.70 -13.62 0.30
N PRO A 67 0.94 -14.90 0.00
CA PRO A 67 1.92 -15.78 0.65
C PRO A 67 3.34 -15.69 0.07
N ALA A 68 3.60 -14.82 -0.92
CA ALA A 68 4.93 -14.72 -1.53
C ALA A 68 5.91 -14.00 -0.59
N GLY A 69 7.03 -14.65 -0.27
CA GLY A 69 8.06 -14.12 0.64
C GLY A 69 7.75 -14.37 2.11
N ASP A 70 8.66 -13.93 2.98
CA ASP A 70 8.58 -14.14 4.42
C ASP A 70 7.73 -13.05 5.09
N SER A 71 6.98 -13.43 6.11
CA SER A 71 6.17 -12.50 6.90
C SER A 71 7.02 -11.39 7.52
N ALA A 72 6.53 -10.15 7.48
CA ALA A 72 7.25 -8.97 7.94
C ALA A 72 6.42 -8.15 8.93
N PHE A 73 6.51 -8.49 10.22
CA PHE A 73 5.92 -7.73 11.34
C PHE A 73 6.97 -7.01 12.20
N ASN A 74 8.21 -6.93 11.71
CA ASN A 74 9.32 -6.25 12.36
C ASN A 74 9.78 -5.03 11.55
N LEU A 75 8.88 -4.43 10.78
CA LEU A 75 9.13 -3.15 10.13
C LEU A 75 9.03 -2.04 11.16
N THR A 76 9.80 -0.98 10.95
CA THR A 76 9.71 0.28 11.70
C THR A 76 9.59 1.44 10.72
N LEU A 77 9.19 2.60 11.22
CA LEU A 77 9.21 3.83 10.46
C LEU A 77 10.23 4.77 11.09
N VAL A 78 11.20 5.23 10.32
CA VAL A 78 12.27 6.13 10.78
C VAL A 78 12.31 7.35 9.87
N ASN A 79 11.96 8.51 10.40
CA ASN A 79 11.87 9.78 9.66
C ASN A 79 11.08 9.63 8.34
N GLY A 80 9.94 8.94 8.41
CA GLY A 80 9.05 8.70 7.28
C GLY A 80 9.50 7.58 6.33
N VAL A 81 10.54 6.81 6.66
CA VAL A 81 11.04 5.73 5.79
C VAL A 81 10.86 4.37 6.46
N ILE A 82 10.14 3.47 5.77
CA ILE A 82 9.95 2.08 6.23
C ILE A 82 11.31 1.40 6.28
N SER A 83 11.66 0.82 7.43
CA SER A 83 12.97 0.26 7.73
C SER A 83 12.87 -1.10 8.40
N ARG A 84 13.93 -1.91 8.29
CA ARG A 84 14.11 -3.17 9.03
C ARG A 84 15.59 -3.36 9.33
N GLY A 85 16.01 -3.03 10.55
CA GLY A 85 17.44 -2.96 10.87
C GLY A 85 18.14 -1.94 9.98
N ILE A 86 19.13 -2.38 9.19
CA ILE A 86 19.92 -1.50 8.32
C ILE A 86 19.31 -1.24 6.93
N ILE A 87 18.34 -2.05 6.52
CA ILE A 87 17.69 -1.90 5.21
C ILE A 87 16.48 -0.99 5.30
N HIS A 88 16.22 -0.25 4.24
CA HIS A 88 15.14 0.73 4.17
C HIS A 88 14.48 0.72 2.80
N ALA A 89 13.22 1.11 2.75
CA ALA A 89 12.42 1.12 1.54
C ALA A 89 12.87 2.22 0.57
N VAL A 90 13.13 1.82 -0.67
CA VAL A 90 13.63 2.66 -1.75
C VAL A 90 12.87 2.39 -3.05
N ILE A 91 12.87 3.36 -3.95
CA ILE A 91 12.28 3.29 -5.29
C ILE A 91 13.38 3.52 -6.32
N ASN A 92 14.03 2.45 -6.72
CA ASN A 92 15.05 2.47 -7.78
C ASN A 92 15.41 1.08 -8.29
N GLY A 93 14.52 0.09 -8.14
CA GLY A 93 14.84 -1.28 -8.54
C GLY A 93 14.85 -1.40 -10.06
N GLU A 94 13.73 -1.84 -10.61
CA GLU A 94 13.51 -1.98 -12.05
C GLU A 94 12.48 -0.94 -12.51
N TYR A 95 12.86 -0.06 -13.44
CA TYR A 95 11.90 0.76 -14.17
C TYR A 95 11.30 -0.04 -15.33
N THR A 96 9.98 -0.07 -15.43
CA THR A 96 9.26 -0.72 -16.53
C THR A 96 8.60 0.35 -17.38
N ALA A 97 9.11 0.58 -18.59
CA ALA A 97 8.62 1.64 -19.48
C ALA A 97 7.16 1.42 -19.92
N ASP A 98 6.75 0.16 -20.11
CA ASP A 98 5.43 -0.20 -20.63
C ASP A 98 4.26 0.17 -19.71
N ASP A 99 4.50 0.33 -18.42
CA ASP A 99 3.51 0.78 -17.42
C ASP A 99 3.97 2.02 -16.64
N ASN A 100 5.14 2.56 -17.01
CA ASN A 100 5.77 3.71 -16.38
C ASN A 100 5.87 3.57 -14.83
N THR A 101 6.11 2.35 -14.34
CA THR A 101 6.30 2.09 -12.91
C THR A 101 7.76 1.79 -12.56
N THR A 102 8.16 2.10 -11.34
CA THR A 102 9.48 1.74 -10.80
C THR A 102 9.32 0.80 -9.61
N LYS A 103 10.11 -0.27 -9.55
CA LYS A 103 10.06 -1.23 -8.44
C LYS A 103 10.51 -0.60 -7.12
N MET A 104 9.71 -0.85 -6.09
CA MET A 104 10.04 -0.56 -4.70
C MET A 104 10.61 -1.82 -4.04
N PHE A 105 11.69 -1.66 -3.29
CA PHE A 105 12.38 -2.75 -2.59
C PHE A 105 13.06 -2.19 -1.33
N MET A 106 13.62 -3.05 -0.47
CA MET A 106 14.41 -2.64 0.67
C MET A 106 15.88 -2.98 0.48
N THR A 107 16.75 -2.03 0.82
CA THR A 107 18.21 -2.20 0.75
C THR A 107 18.92 -1.32 1.76
N GLN A 108 20.20 -1.58 2.01
CA GLN A 108 21.08 -0.71 2.79
C GLN A 108 21.72 0.40 1.95
N ARG A 109 21.62 0.32 0.62
CA ARG A 109 22.21 1.29 -0.31
C ARG A 109 21.51 2.64 -0.25
N GLY A 110 22.20 3.70 -0.66
CA GLY A 110 21.69 5.07 -0.74
C GLY A 110 20.75 5.33 -1.92
N ASP A 111 19.96 4.34 -2.32
CA ASP A 111 18.95 4.48 -3.38
C ASP A 111 17.85 5.49 -2.97
N PRO A 112 17.17 6.15 -3.93
CA PRO A 112 16.06 7.06 -3.64
C PRO A 112 15.02 6.49 -2.67
N LYS A 113 14.96 7.02 -1.44
CA LYS A 113 14.05 6.54 -0.40
C LYS A 113 12.58 6.81 -0.74
N ALA A 114 11.71 5.91 -0.32
CA ALA A 114 10.27 6.12 -0.31
C ALA A 114 9.89 6.80 1.03
N PHE A 115 9.39 8.03 0.96
CA PHE A 115 8.92 8.77 2.12
C PHE A 115 7.42 8.61 2.30
N PHE A 116 7.03 8.37 3.53
CA PHE A 116 5.65 8.19 3.98
C PHE A 116 5.36 9.09 5.17
N GLN A 117 4.11 9.54 5.25
CA GLN A 117 3.55 10.26 6.38
C GLN A 117 2.48 9.36 7.02
N PRO A 118 2.62 8.99 8.31
CA PRO A 118 1.53 8.35 9.01
C PRO A 118 0.34 9.30 9.10
N VAL A 119 -0.84 8.78 8.79
CA VAL A 119 -2.12 9.47 8.90
C VAL A 119 -3.14 8.55 9.56
N TYR A 120 -4.19 9.12 10.15
CA TYR A 120 -5.34 8.34 10.56
C TYR A 120 -6.25 8.12 9.36
N GLY A 121 -6.74 6.89 9.23
CA GLY A 121 -7.75 6.54 8.25
C GLY A 121 -8.75 5.54 8.82
N CYS A 122 -9.56 4.97 7.95
CA CYS A 122 -10.68 4.12 8.31
C CYS A 122 -10.54 2.78 7.62
N ASN A 123 -10.56 1.71 8.41
CA ASN A 123 -10.59 0.37 7.87
C ASN A 123 -11.88 0.19 7.06
N PRO A 124 -11.80 -0.13 5.76
CA PRO A 124 -12.96 -0.12 4.87
C PRO A 124 -13.93 -1.28 5.12
N ASP A 125 -13.53 -2.29 5.87
CA ASP A 125 -14.36 -3.46 6.19
C ASP A 125 -15.07 -3.34 7.54
N THR A 126 -14.51 -2.55 8.46
CA THR A 126 -14.93 -2.52 9.88
C THR A 126 -15.27 -1.14 10.41
N ASP A 127 -15.00 -0.08 9.65
CA ASP A 127 -15.07 1.33 10.09
C ASP A 127 -14.22 1.62 11.34
N ALA A 128 -13.26 0.76 11.69
CA ALA A 128 -12.33 1.02 12.78
C ALA A 128 -11.29 2.07 12.35
N VAL A 129 -10.98 3.02 13.24
CA VAL A 129 -9.85 3.93 13.03
C VAL A 129 -8.56 3.12 12.99
N GLN A 130 -7.71 3.42 12.01
CA GLN A 130 -6.41 2.78 11.82
C GLN A 130 -5.34 3.83 11.47
N ILE A 131 -4.07 3.42 11.55
CA ILE A 131 -2.95 4.20 11.02
C ILE A 131 -2.66 3.71 9.60
N GLU A 132 -2.50 4.65 8.67
CA GLU A 132 -2.13 4.40 7.29
C GLU A 132 -0.82 5.11 6.97
N LEU A 133 -0.02 4.53 6.08
CA LEU A 133 1.18 5.16 5.55
C LEU A 133 0.86 5.85 4.22
N ASP A 134 0.59 7.15 4.28
CA ASP A 134 0.37 7.95 3.08
C ASP A 134 1.70 8.21 2.36
N PHE A 135 1.74 8.02 1.05
CA PHE A 135 2.96 8.16 0.28
C PHE A 135 3.23 9.63 -0.05
N VAL A 136 4.41 10.13 0.33
CA VAL A 136 4.79 11.54 0.17
C VAL A 136 5.63 11.76 -1.07
N SER A 137 6.74 11.03 -1.18
CA SER A 137 7.73 11.29 -2.24
C SER A 137 8.68 10.12 -2.49
N ARG A 138 9.24 10.12 -3.71
CA ARG A 138 10.45 9.38 -4.06
C ARG A 138 11.64 10.33 -3.95
N ALA A 139 12.46 10.20 -2.92
CA ALA A 139 13.48 11.19 -2.59
C ALA A 139 12.88 12.62 -2.60
N SER A 140 13.40 13.52 -3.43
CA SER A 140 12.90 14.88 -3.59
C SER A 140 11.75 15.04 -4.61
N LEU A 141 11.31 13.96 -5.26
CA LEU A 141 10.21 13.99 -6.23
C LEU A 141 8.87 13.73 -5.51
N PRO A 142 8.01 14.74 -5.34
CA PRO A 142 6.75 14.57 -4.62
C PRO A 142 5.70 13.81 -5.43
N GLY A 143 4.81 13.13 -4.70
CA GLY A 143 3.59 12.53 -5.21
C GLY A 143 3.79 11.28 -6.08
N GLY A 144 2.68 10.85 -6.68
CA GLY A 144 2.53 9.51 -7.23
C GLY A 144 1.85 8.61 -6.19
N PHE A 145 1.87 7.30 -6.42
CA PHE A 145 1.28 6.35 -5.49
C PHE A 145 2.06 5.04 -5.47
N ILE A 146 1.93 4.32 -4.36
CA ILE A 146 2.38 2.94 -4.26
C ILE A 146 1.26 2.02 -4.75
N CYS A 147 1.63 1.05 -5.56
CA CYS A 147 0.71 0.05 -6.07
C CYS A 147 1.33 -1.34 -5.98
N PHE A 148 0.47 -2.35 -6.09
CA PHE A 148 0.90 -3.73 -6.24
C PHE A 148 0.58 -4.22 -7.64
N ARG A 149 1.63 -4.58 -8.37
CA ARG A 149 1.54 -5.03 -9.75
C ARG A 149 1.65 -6.54 -9.82
N SER A 150 0.80 -7.20 -10.60
CA SER A 150 0.93 -8.64 -10.86
C SER A 150 2.31 -8.97 -11.45
N ALA A 151 2.90 -10.06 -10.97
CA ALA A 151 4.19 -10.60 -11.34
C ALA A 151 4.08 -12.11 -11.57
N SER A 152 5.15 -12.75 -12.03
CA SER A 152 5.13 -14.18 -12.36
C SER A 152 4.73 -15.06 -11.18
N GLY A 153 3.90 -16.08 -11.44
CA GLY A 153 3.50 -17.09 -10.47
C GLY A 153 2.54 -16.58 -9.39
N GLU A 154 1.48 -15.85 -9.77
CA GLU A 154 0.43 -15.32 -8.87
C GLU A 154 0.93 -14.37 -7.78
N ARG A 155 2.08 -13.72 -8.03
CA ARG A 155 2.71 -12.78 -7.12
C ARG A 155 2.27 -11.36 -7.44
N HIS A 156 2.35 -10.50 -6.45
CA HIS A 156 2.09 -9.07 -6.60
C HIS A 156 3.24 -8.32 -5.94
N GLU A 157 3.97 -7.52 -6.71
CA GLU A 157 5.16 -6.80 -6.27
C GLU A 157 4.88 -5.32 -6.05
N ALA A 158 5.54 -4.72 -5.05
CA ALA A 158 5.41 -3.29 -4.79
C ALA A 158 6.06 -2.46 -5.91
N ARG A 159 5.30 -1.51 -6.42
CA ARG A 159 5.68 -0.58 -7.48
C ARG A 159 5.32 0.84 -7.05
N TYR A 160 6.07 1.79 -7.58
CA TYR A 160 5.77 3.20 -7.56
C TYR A 160 5.29 3.64 -8.94
N SER A 161 4.14 4.32 -8.98
CA SER A 161 3.63 5.00 -10.16
C SER A 161 3.81 6.51 -9.99
N PRO A 162 4.50 7.21 -10.91
CA PRO A 162 4.78 8.63 -10.77
C PRO A 162 3.53 9.50 -10.94
N PRO A 163 3.54 10.77 -10.48
CA PRO A 163 2.45 11.71 -10.70
C PRO A 163 2.03 11.78 -12.17
N GLY A 164 0.72 11.76 -12.42
CA GLY A 164 0.17 11.89 -13.77
C GLY A 164 0.38 10.67 -14.67
N ASN A 165 0.85 9.54 -14.14
CA ASN A 165 0.90 8.30 -14.92
C ASN A 165 -0.51 7.84 -15.29
N THR A 166 -0.81 7.82 -16.59
CA THR A 166 -2.09 7.37 -17.16
C THR A 166 -1.99 6.01 -17.84
N VAL A 167 -0.80 5.40 -17.86
CA VAL A 167 -0.55 4.15 -18.55
C VAL A 167 -1.15 2.99 -17.74
N PHE A 168 -2.08 2.26 -18.35
CA PHE A 168 -2.70 1.08 -17.76
C PHE A 168 -2.38 -0.18 -18.59
N ARG A 169 -1.92 -1.23 -17.90
CA ARG A 169 -1.64 -2.55 -18.48
C ARG A 169 -2.62 -3.57 -17.90
N ALA A 170 -3.62 -3.97 -18.69
CA ALA A 170 -4.65 -4.92 -18.23
C ALA A 170 -4.08 -6.31 -17.88
N ASP A 171 -2.96 -6.71 -18.48
CA ASP A 171 -2.26 -7.97 -18.23
C ASP A 171 -1.37 -7.95 -16.98
N ARG A 172 -1.01 -6.77 -16.48
CA ARG A 172 -0.22 -6.56 -15.27
C ARG A 172 -0.61 -5.24 -14.59
N PRO A 173 -1.85 -5.13 -14.10
CA PRO A 173 -2.35 -3.89 -13.53
C PRO A 173 -1.55 -3.51 -12.28
N CYS A 174 -1.27 -2.22 -12.14
CA CYS A 174 -0.69 -1.60 -10.96
C CYS A 174 -1.84 -1.09 -10.10
N PHE A 175 -2.25 -1.88 -9.11
CA PHE A 175 -3.37 -1.56 -8.25
C PHE A 175 -2.93 -0.62 -7.13
N GLU A 176 -3.40 0.62 -7.15
CA GLU A 176 -3.22 1.56 -6.02
C GLU A 176 -3.81 0.97 -4.74
N VAL A 177 -3.18 1.22 -3.60
CA VAL A 177 -3.55 0.62 -2.31
C VAL A 177 -3.42 1.61 -1.18
N THR A 178 -4.24 1.42 -0.15
CA THR A 178 -3.96 1.93 1.19
C THR A 178 -2.99 1.00 1.90
N LEU A 179 -2.00 1.56 2.60
CA LEU A 179 -1.01 0.82 3.39
C LEU A 179 -1.35 0.94 4.87
N ALA A 180 -2.16 0.04 5.40
CA ALA A 180 -2.57 0.04 6.81
C ALA A 180 -1.47 -0.56 7.70
N VAL A 181 -1.10 0.14 8.76
CA VAL A 181 -0.16 -0.32 9.79
C VAL A 181 -0.87 -1.29 10.72
N VAL A 182 -0.31 -2.49 10.86
CA VAL A 182 -0.85 -3.55 11.74
C VAL A 182 0.19 -3.87 12.83
N PRO A 183 -0.17 -3.79 14.12
CA PRO A 183 0.72 -4.18 15.21
C PRO A 183 1.21 -5.62 15.10
N VAL A 184 2.35 -5.93 15.73
CA VAL A 184 2.81 -7.33 15.86
C VAL A 184 1.70 -8.18 16.49
N PRO A 185 1.33 -9.33 15.91
CA PRO A 185 0.40 -10.26 16.54
C PRO A 185 0.91 -10.66 17.93
N THR A 186 0.06 -10.54 18.95
CA THR A 186 0.35 -11.09 20.27
C THR A 186 0.36 -12.61 20.19
N ALA A 187 1.41 -13.24 20.73
CA ALA A 187 1.57 -14.69 20.78
C ALA A 187 0.51 -15.38 21.65
#